data_AF-A0A1S6IZR1-F1
#
_entry.id   AF-A0A1S6IZR1-F1
#
_cell.length_a   1.000
_cell.length_b   1.000
_cell.length_c   1.000
_cell.angle_alpha   90.00
_cell.angle_beta   90.00
_cell.angle_gamma   90.00
#
_symmetry.space_group_name_H-M   'P 1'
#
loop_
_entity.id
_entity.type
_entity.pdbx_description
1 polymer ?
#
loop_
_entity_poly.entity_id
_entity_poly.type
_entity_poly.pdbx_seq_one_letter_code
_entity_poly.pdbx_strand_id
1 'polypeptide(L)'
;MIIIDRFEGKWAVIEYGDVTFNFPRELLPEGAKEGDVLSITVAFDEQATEGQSKKIDKLVNDLFNLFFLPVEIANKVATHHQARLLGRAFG
;
A
#
# COMPACT_ATOMS: atom_id res chain seq x y z
N MET A 1 -5.28 25.05 -19.36
CA MET A 1 -6.43 24.24 -19.82
C MET A 1 -5.97 22.80 -19.83
N ILE A 2 -6.80 21.84 -19.42
CA ILE A 2 -6.44 20.42 -19.47
C ILE A 2 -7.12 19.84 -20.71
N ILE A 3 -6.35 19.34 -21.68
CA ILE A 3 -6.87 18.95 -22.99
C ILE A 3 -6.42 17.52 -23.29
N ILE A 4 -7.31 16.71 -23.85
CA ILE A 4 -6.92 15.43 -24.46
C ILE A 4 -6.20 15.75 -25.78
N ASP A 5 -4.88 15.62 -25.82
CA ASP A 5 -4.10 15.84 -27.04
C ASP A 5 -4.31 14.68 -28.03
N ARG A 6 -4.04 13.44 -27.59
CA ARG A 6 -4.18 12.24 -28.42
C ARG A 6 -4.39 10.95 -27.63
N PHE A 7 -4.83 9.89 -28.31
CA PHE A 7 -4.87 8.54 -27.73
C PHE A 7 -3.72 7.64 -28.21
N GLU A 8 -3.07 6.98 -27.24
CA GLU A 8 -1.98 6.01 -27.47
C GLU A 8 -2.34 4.67 -26.81
N GLY A 9 -3.06 3.82 -27.55
CA GLY A 9 -3.51 2.52 -27.07
C GLY A 9 -4.44 2.65 -25.85
N LYS A 10 -3.96 2.21 -24.68
CA LYS A 10 -4.69 2.27 -23.39
C LYS A 10 -4.53 3.59 -22.64
N TRP A 11 -3.79 4.55 -23.21
CA TRP A 11 -3.48 5.83 -22.59
C TRP A 11 -4.06 6.98 -23.40
N ALA A 12 -4.45 8.04 -22.71
CA ALA A 12 -4.66 9.36 -23.28
C ALA A 12 -3.46 10.24 -22.90
N VAL A 13 -2.93 10.98 -23.86
CA VAL A 13 -1.94 12.02 -23.62
C VAL A 13 -2.69 13.30 -23.33
N ILE A 14 -2.47 13.87 -22.15
CA ILE A 14 -3.12 15.08 -21.68
C ILE A 14 -2.13 16.23 -21.71
N GLU A 15 -2.52 17.36 -22.30
CA GLU A 15 -1.78 18.63 -22.27
C GLU A 15 -2.30 19.53 -21.16
N TYR A 16 -1.39 20.10 -20.37
CA TYR A 16 -1.70 21.10 -19.35
C TYR A 16 -0.59 22.16 -19.28
N GLY A 17 -0.81 23.32 -19.90
CA GLY A 17 0.24 24.34 -20.01
C GLY A 17 1.41 23.78 -20.82
N ASP A 18 2.64 23.89 -20.31
CA ASP A 18 3.84 23.39 -21.00
C ASP A 18 4.17 21.93 -20.70
N VAL A 19 3.29 21.21 -19.98
CA VAL A 19 3.50 19.80 -19.62
C VAL A 19 2.51 18.88 -20.31
N THR A 20 2.97 17.66 -20.58
CA THR A 20 2.14 16.55 -21.05
C THR A 20 2.30 15.36 -20.13
N PHE A 21 1.21 14.60 -19.93
CA PHE A 21 1.24 13.40 -19.10
C PHE A 21 0.28 12.34 -19.62
N ASN A 22 0.59 11.07 -19.33
CA ASN A 22 -0.26 9.95 -19.69
C ASN A 22 -1.33 9.72 -18.63
N PHE A 23 -2.58 9.56 -19.06
CA PHE A 23 -3.72 9.27 -18.22
C PHE A 23 -4.41 7.99 -18.71
N PRO A 24 -4.80 7.05 -17.84
CA PRO A 24 -5.49 5.83 -18.26
C PRO A 24 -6.77 6.18 -19.04
N ARG A 25 -6.92 5.62 -20.24
CA ARG A 25 -8.08 5.89 -21.09
C ARG A 25 -9.39 5.45 -20.43
N GLU A 26 -9.35 4.38 -19.64
CA GLU A 26 -10.50 3.83 -18.92
C GLU A 26 -11.07 4.75 -17.82
N LEU A 27 -10.30 5.76 -17.38
CA LEU A 27 -10.72 6.72 -16.38
C LEU A 27 -11.34 7.99 -17.00
N LEU A 28 -11.35 8.10 -18.33
CA LEU A 28 -11.99 9.23 -19.01
C LEU A 28 -13.51 9.02 -19.14
N PRO A 29 -14.28 10.12 -19.23
CA PRO A 29 -15.71 10.03 -19.52
C PRO A 29 -16.00 9.28 -20.82
N GLU A 30 -17.14 8.60 -20.87
CA GLU A 30 -17.58 7.94 -22.10
C GLU A 30 -17.74 8.96 -23.23
N GLY A 31 -17.24 8.61 -24.42
CA GLY A 31 -17.30 9.49 -25.59
C GLY A 31 -16.23 10.58 -25.65
N ALA A 32 -15.29 10.63 -24.69
CA ALA A 32 -14.16 11.56 -24.73
C ALA A 32 -13.33 11.39 -26.03
N LYS A 33 -12.97 12.51 -26.65
CA LYS A 33 -12.21 12.57 -27.90
C LYS A 33 -11.03 13.55 -27.81
N GLU A 34 -10.13 13.44 -28.78
CA GLU A 34 -9.02 14.38 -28.94
C GLU A 34 -9.55 15.82 -29.11
N GLY A 35 -8.91 16.77 -28.45
CA GLY A 35 -9.31 18.17 -28.36
C GLY A 35 -10.33 18.49 -27.25
N ASP A 36 -10.91 17.50 -26.57
CA ASP A 36 -11.85 17.78 -25.45
C ASP A 36 -11.12 18.40 -24.25
N VAL A 37 -11.78 19.36 -23.60
CA VAL A 37 -11.28 20.04 -22.41
C VAL A 37 -11.82 19.37 -21.15
N LEU A 38 -10.92 19.01 -20.24
CA LEU A 38 -11.24 18.34 -18.98
C LEU A 38 -11.23 19.32 -17.80
N SER A 39 -12.08 19.03 -16.81
CA SER A 39 -12.00 19.60 -15.46
C SER A 39 -11.56 18.50 -14.51
N ILE A 40 -10.39 18.65 -13.88
CA ILE A 40 -9.84 17.68 -12.94
C ILE A 40 -9.80 18.31 -11.54
N THR A 41 -10.32 17.59 -10.55
CA THR A 41 -10.22 17.96 -9.13
C THR A 41 -9.35 16.94 -8.41
N VAL A 42 -8.31 17.42 -7.73
CA VAL A 42 -7.40 16.59 -6.92
C VAL A 42 -7.56 17.02 -5.46
N ALA A 43 -7.85 16.06 -4.58
CA ALA A 43 -8.06 16.29 -3.16
C ALA A 43 -7.46 15.15 -2.33
N PHE A 44 -7.14 15.44 -1.08
CA PHE A 44 -6.74 14.40 -0.12
C PHE A 44 -7.94 13.55 0.26
N ASP A 45 -7.78 12.23 0.19
CA ASP A 45 -8.66 11.26 0.84
C ASP A 45 -7.98 10.77 2.12
N GLU A 46 -8.15 11.52 3.21
CA GLU A 46 -7.51 11.22 4.50
C GLU A 46 -7.88 9.84 5.02
N GLN A 47 -9.14 9.41 4.83
CA GLN A 47 -9.62 8.12 5.31
C GLN A 47 -8.99 6.96 4.52
N ALA A 48 -8.98 7.05 3.18
CA ALA A 48 -8.33 6.03 2.37
C ALA A 48 -6.82 5.97 2.63
N THR A 49 -6.19 7.14 2.81
CA THR A 49 -4.75 7.25 3.12
C THR A 49 -4.42 6.62 4.48
N GLU A 50 -5.20 6.91 5.52
CA GLU A 50 -5.04 6.30 6.84
C GLU A 50 -5.25 4.78 6.77
N GLY A 51 -6.27 4.34 6.03
CA GLY A 51 -6.53 2.93 5.77
C GLY A 51 -5.36 2.23 5.07
N GLN A 52 -4.67 2.91 4.16
CA GLN A 52 -3.48 2.38 3.50
C GLN A 52 -2.28 2.28 4.46
N SER A 53 -2.06 3.25 5.34
CA SER A 53 -1.05 3.17 6.39
C SER A 53 -1.25 1.94 7.28
N LYS A 54 -2.48 1.73 7.76
CA LYS A 54 -2.82 0.56 8.61
C LYS A 54 -2.56 -0.78 7.90
N LYS A 55 -2.81 -0.86 6.59
CA LYS A 55 -2.50 -2.06 5.80
C LYS A 55 -1.00 -2.33 5.74
N ILE A 56 -0.19 -1.28 5.54
CA ILE A 56 1.27 -1.39 5.52
C ILE A 56 1.77 -1.83 6.90
N ASP A 57 1.30 -1.19 7.97
CA ASP A 57 1.70 -1.55 9.34
C ASP A 57 1.38 -3.01 9.66
N LYS A 58 0.22 -3.50 9.20
CA LYS A 58 -0.14 -4.90 9.34
C LYS A 58 0.82 -5.82 8.59
N LEU A 59 1.13 -5.53 7.32
CA LEU A 59 2.08 -6.33 6.53
C LEU A 59 3.46 -6.37 7.17
N VAL A 60 3.93 -5.24 7.69
CA VAL A 60 5.20 -5.14 8.41
C VAL A 60 5.17 -5.99 9.68
N ASN A 61 4.12 -5.89 10.50
CA ASN A 61 3.97 -6.69 11.71
C ASN A 61 3.87 -8.19 11.41
N ASP A 62 3.13 -8.58 10.36
CA ASP A 62 3.02 -9.97 9.93
C ASP A 62 4.38 -10.52 9.48
N LEU A 63 5.18 -9.73 8.75
CA LEU A 63 6.55 -10.07 8.36
C LEU A 63 7.45 -10.26 9.60
N PHE A 64 7.40 -9.32 10.54
CA PHE A 64 8.17 -9.43 11.78
C PHE A 64 7.81 -10.69 12.56
N ASN A 65 6.53 -11.00 12.71
CA ASN A 65 6.08 -12.19 13.43
C ASN A 65 6.48 -13.51 12.74
N LEU A 66 6.62 -13.50 11.41
CA LEU A 66 7.01 -14.68 10.64
C LEU A 66 8.51 -14.98 10.73
N PHE A 67 9.35 -13.94 10.65
CA PHE A 67 10.81 -14.09 10.60
C PHE A 67 11.51 -13.94 11.94
N PHE A 68 10.86 -13.26 12.88
CA PHE A 68 11.33 -13.10 14.24
C PHE A 68 10.28 -13.71 15.15
N LEU A 69 10.51 -14.96 15.58
CA LEU A 69 9.66 -15.55 16.62
C LEU A 69 9.60 -14.57 17.80
N PRO A 70 8.42 -14.30 18.36
CA PRO A 70 8.32 -13.41 19.49
C PRO A 70 9.25 -13.93 20.59
N VAL A 71 10.06 -13.04 21.16
CA VAL A 71 11.00 -13.31 22.26
C VAL A 71 10.30 -14.05 23.42
N GLU A 72 8.97 -13.95 23.52
CA GLU A 72 8.11 -14.73 24.40
C GLU A 72 8.19 -16.25 24.20
N ILE A 73 8.34 -16.79 22.98
CA ILE A 73 8.49 -18.23 22.76
C ILE A 73 9.85 -18.71 23.29
N ALA A 74 10.92 -17.94 23.03
CA ALA A 74 12.26 -18.25 23.56
C ALA A 74 12.26 -18.23 25.10
N ASN A 75 11.61 -17.22 25.71
CA ASN A 75 11.50 -17.11 27.16
C ASN A 75 10.64 -18.23 27.76
N LYS A 76 9.51 -18.60 27.14
CA LYS A 76 8.62 -19.65 27.64
C LYS A 76 9.27 -21.04 27.58
N VAL A 77 10.08 -21.32 26.55
CA VAL A 77 10.86 -22.56 26.43
C VAL A 77 12.00 -22.61 27.45
N ALA A 78 12.70 -21.48 27.69
CA ALA A 78 13.77 -21.40 28.70
C ALA A 78 13.25 -21.66 30.12
N THR A 79 12.11 -21.08 30.50
CA THR A 79 11.53 -21.25 31.84
C THR A 79 11.05 -22.69 32.09
N HIS A 80 10.50 -23.37 31.06
CA HIS A 80 10.08 -24.76 31.18
C HIS A 80 11.28 -25.73 31.32
N HIS A 81 12.41 -25.43 30.67
CA HIS A 81 13.63 -26.23 30.80
C HIS A 81 14.28 -26.07 32.19
N GLN A 82 14.29 -24.86 32.76
CA GLN A 82 14.81 -24.63 34.12
C GLN A 82 13.95 -25.28 35.21
N ALA A 83 12.62 -25.24 35.08
CA ALA A 83 11.71 -25.91 36.01
C ALA A 83 11.90 -27.45 36.02
N ARG A 84 12.20 -28.05 34.86
CA ARG A 84 12.41 -29.50 34.73
C ARG A 84 13.76 -29.99 35.25
N LEU A 85 14.79 -29.14 35.21
CA LEU A 85 16.11 -29.42 35.79
C LEU A 85 16.11 -29.29 37.32
N LEU A 86 15.44 -28.26 37.86
CA LEU A 86 15.29 -28.08 39.30
C LEU A 86 14.49 -29.21 39.96
N GLY A 87 13.41 -29.68 39.32
CA GLY A 87 12.63 -30.82 39.82
C GLY A 87 13.38 -32.16 39.84
N ARG A 88 14.49 -32.30 39.09
CA ARG A 88 15.36 -33.49 39.11
C ARG A 88 16.55 -33.38 40.07
N ALA A 89 16.90 -32.16 40.48
CA ALA A 89 18.00 -31.91 41.41
C ALA A 89 17.56 -31.97 42.88
N PHE A 90 16.26 -31.84 43.15
CA PHE A 90 15.66 -31.77 44.49
C PHE A 90 14.64 -32.89 44.79
N GLY A 91 14.61 -33.95 43.99
CA GLY A 91 13.82 -35.17 44.22
C GLY A 91 14.72 -36.40 44.19
#